data_AF-A0A8J6FSG6-F1
#
_entry.id   AF-A0A8J6FSG6-F1
#
_cell.length_a   1.000
_cell.length_b   1.000
_cell.length_c   1.000
_cell.angle_alpha   90.00
_cell.angle_beta   90.00
_cell.angle_gamma   90.00
#
_symmetry.space_group_name_H-M   'P 1'
#
loop_
_entity.id
_entity.type
_entity.pdbx_description
1 polymer ?
#
loop_
_entity_poly.entity_id
_entity_poly.type
_entity_poly.pdbx_seq_one_letter_code
_entity_poly.pdbx_strand_id
1 'polypeptide(L)'
;MSYPSGTVVLSARHDSAEPPGGFRKRFLVTGGAGFIASHMIISLVENLSDCLVMNLDKLDYCASLKNLDAISSKPNYKFLQGDICDSHFIKQLFETENIDVVLHFAAQTHVDLSFLDSCKFAYVNIYGTHILLNAAYEAGVEKFIYISTDEVYGGSLDQEFDETSPKQPTNPYASSKAAAESFVLSFWERYKVRRRGESQGYISTGSLSSIQRGTCGNEASHSHMLSSVK
;
A
#
# COMPACT_ATOMS: atom_id res chain seq x y z
N MET A 1 -22.97 -14.48 1.07
CA MET A 1 -22.59 -14.39 -0.35
C MET A 1 -21.14 -14.83 -0.46
N SER A 2 -20.88 -15.90 -1.20
CA SER A 2 -19.57 -16.56 -1.29
C SER A 2 -18.77 -15.95 -2.45
N TYR A 3 -17.50 -15.60 -2.23
CA TYR A 3 -16.62 -15.08 -3.29
C TYR A 3 -15.71 -16.18 -3.84
N PRO A 4 -15.56 -16.33 -5.17
CA PRO A 4 -14.70 -17.35 -5.75
C PRO A 4 -13.23 -16.89 -5.77
N SER A 5 -12.35 -17.77 -5.31
CA SER A 5 -10.90 -17.72 -5.50
C SER A 5 -10.55 -17.72 -6.99
N GLY A 6 -9.84 -16.69 -7.46
CA GLY A 6 -9.36 -16.60 -8.84
C GLY A 6 -8.65 -15.27 -9.11
N THR A 7 -7.33 -15.35 -9.23
CA THR A 7 -6.38 -14.29 -9.61
C THR A 7 -6.81 -13.52 -10.86
N VAL A 8 -6.81 -12.19 -10.80
CA VAL A 8 -6.86 -11.30 -11.98
C VAL A 8 -5.80 -10.19 -11.83
N VAL A 9 -4.86 -10.15 -12.78
CA VAL A 9 -3.81 -9.13 -12.91
C VAL A 9 -4.26 -8.15 -13.99
N LEU A 10 -4.32 -6.85 -13.67
CA LEU A 10 -4.50 -5.80 -14.69
C LEU A 10 -3.51 -4.65 -14.46
N SER A 11 -2.66 -4.49 -15.47
CA SER A 11 -1.67 -3.45 -15.67
C SER A 11 -2.35 -2.13 -16.04
N ALA A 12 -1.83 -1.01 -15.53
CA ALA A 12 -2.25 0.32 -15.94
C ALA A 12 -1.03 1.18 -16.31
N ARG A 13 -0.30 0.77 -17.35
CA ARG A 13 0.40 1.69 -18.24
C ARG A 13 0.26 1.18 -19.68
N HIS A 14 -0.11 2.07 -20.58
CA HIS A 14 0.13 1.90 -22.01
C HIS A 14 1.66 1.84 -22.17
N ASP A 15 2.17 0.77 -22.77
CA ASP A 15 3.57 0.68 -23.20
C ASP A 15 3.84 1.78 -24.23
N SER A 16 4.38 2.92 -23.81
CA SER A 16 4.91 3.92 -24.74
C SER A 16 6.08 4.75 -24.22
N ALA A 17 6.74 4.34 -23.14
CA ALA A 17 8.05 4.85 -22.77
C ALA A 17 8.83 3.78 -21.99
N GLU A 18 10.05 3.47 -22.45
CA GLU A 18 11.01 2.65 -21.70
C GLU A 18 11.17 3.22 -20.28
N PRO A 19 10.96 2.42 -19.23
CA PRO A 19 11.08 2.90 -17.87
C PRO A 19 12.52 3.34 -17.60
N PRO A 20 12.73 4.48 -16.92
CA PRO A 20 14.09 4.93 -16.59
C PRO A 20 14.80 3.87 -15.76
N GLY A 21 15.89 3.31 -16.30
CA GLY A 21 16.68 2.26 -15.66
C GLY A 21 16.33 0.81 -16.05
N GLY A 22 15.43 0.58 -17.02
CA GLY A 22 15.17 -0.76 -17.60
C GLY A 22 14.36 -1.73 -16.72
N PHE A 23 13.85 -1.29 -15.58
CA PHE A 23 13.01 -2.10 -14.70
C PHE A 23 11.52 -1.92 -15.04
N ARG A 24 10.79 -3.03 -15.19
CA ARG A 24 9.35 -3.08 -15.50
C ARG A 24 8.50 -2.41 -14.42
N LYS A 25 8.85 -2.56 -13.14
CA LYS A 25 8.15 -1.94 -12.00
C LYS A 25 9.13 -1.47 -10.93
N ARG A 26 8.73 -0.44 -10.18
CA ARG A 26 9.48 0.16 -9.08
C ARG A 26 8.65 0.11 -7.79
N PHE A 27 9.14 -0.67 -6.83
CA PHE A 27 8.53 -0.84 -5.51
C PHE A 27 9.20 0.08 -4.50
N LEU A 28 8.40 0.85 -3.75
CA LEU A 28 8.85 1.48 -2.51
C LEU A 28 8.40 0.61 -1.33
N VAL A 29 9.34 0.13 -0.53
CA VAL A 29 9.06 -0.57 0.72
C VAL A 29 9.52 0.29 1.88
N THR A 30 8.62 0.70 2.77
CA THR A 30 9.01 1.52 3.93
C THR A 30 9.19 0.65 5.16
N GLY A 31 10.14 0.97 6.05
CA GLY A 31 10.44 0.18 7.24
C GLY A 31 11.19 -1.12 6.93
N GLY A 32 11.87 -1.18 5.78
CA GLY A 32 12.45 -2.39 5.22
C GLY A 32 13.65 -2.94 5.96
N ALA A 33 14.27 -2.19 6.88
CA ALA A 33 15.31 -2.72 7.76
C ALA A 33 14.72 -3.43 9.01
N GLY A 34 13.40 -3.40 9.20
CA GLY A 34 12.70 -4.16 10.23
C GLY A 34 12.58 -5.66 9.92
N PHE A 35 12.07 -6.42 10.89
CA PHE A 35 12.03 -7.89 10.82
C PHE A 35 11.20 -8.42 9.64
N ILE A 36 9.91 -8.09 9.57
CA ILE A 36 8.99 -8.62 8.54
C ILE A 36 9.35 -8.08 7.15
N ALA A 37 9.58 -6.77 7.06
CA ALA A 37 9.77 -6.09 5.79
C ALA A 37 11.09 -6.50 5.11
N SER A 38 12.16 -6.79 5.86
CA SER A 38 13.42 -7.25 5.29
C SER A 38 13.29 -8.60 4.57
N HIS A 39 12.57 -9.56 5.16
CA HIS A 39 12.27 -10.85 4.51
C HIS A 39 11.45 -10.67 3.22
N MET A 40 10.46 -9.77 3.25
CA MET A 40 9.68 -9.42 2.05
C MET A 40 10.54 -8.80 0.96
N ILE A 41 11.45 -7.88 1.31
CA ILE A 41 12.37 -7.27 0.35
C ILE A 41 13.31 -8.31 -0.27
N ILE A 42 13.92 -9.19 0.53
CA ILE A 42 14.80 -10.25 0.04
C ILE A 42 14.04 -11.10 -1.00
N SER A 43 12.84 -11.56 -0.64
CA SER A 43 12.00 -12.34 -1.55
C SER A 43 11.67 -11.59 -2.84
N LEU A 44 11.32 -10.30 -2.77
CA LEU A 44 11.04 -9.49 -3.97
C LEU A 44 12.28 -9.33 -4.85
N VAL A 45 13.43 -9.03 -4.26
CA VAL A 45 14.68 -8.79 -4.99
C VAL A 45 15.18 -10.07 -5.66
N GLU A 46 15.06 -11.22 -5.01
CA GLU A 46 15.51 -12.51 -5.54
C GLU A 46 14.58 -13.07 -6.61
N ASN A 47 13.26 -12.87 -6.47
CA ASN A 47 12.28 -13.47 -7.38
C ASN A 47 11.85 -12.55 -8.54
N LEU A 48 12.02 -11.23 -8.41
CA LEU A 48 11.58 -10.24 -9.41
C LEU A 48 12.77 -9.42 -9.92
N SER A 49 13.62 -10.05 -10.74
CA SER A 49 14.83 -9.42 -11.27
C SER A 49 14.57 -8.24 -12.22
N ASP A 50 13.38 -8.17 -12.80
CA ASP A 50 12.93 -7.09 -13.69
C ASP A 50 12.29 -5.91 -12.93
N CYS A 51 12.26 -5.96 -11.59
CA CYS A 51 11.68 -4.92 -10.74
C CYS A 51 12.73 -4.28 -9.84
N LEU A 52 12.70 -2.96 -9.68
CA LEU A 52 13.53 -2.25 -8.71
C LEU A 52 12.84 -2.20 -7.34
N VAL A 53 13.52 -2.63 -6.28
CA VAL A 53 13.04 -2.52 -4.90
C VAL A 53 13.81 -1.42 -4.16
N MET A 54 13.10 -0.36 -3.80
CA MET A 54 13.61 0.77 -3.03
C MET A 54 13.16 0.63 -1.57
N ASN A 55 14.11 0.40 -0.67
CA ASN A 55 13.88 0.28 0.76
C ASN A 55 14.09 1.63 1.44
N LEU A 56 13.02 2.23 1.95
CA LEU A 56 13.04 3.44 2.75
C LEU A 56 12.97 3.12 4.24
N ASP A 57 14.00 3.47 5.01
CA ASP A 57 14.00 3.28 6.46
C ASP A 57 14.70 4.44 7.18
N LYS A 58 14.21 4.81 8.37
CA LYS A 58 14.82 5.83 9.23
C LYS A 58 16.02 5.29 9.99
N LEU A 59 16.13 3.96 10.11
CA LEU A 59 17.05 3.23 10.99
C LEU A 59 16.78 3.53 12.48
N ASP A 60 15.50 3.40 12.88
CA ASP A 60 15.08 3.52 14.28
C ASP A 60 15.37 2.23 15.08
N TYR A 61 14.98 2.16 16.35
CA TYR A 61 15.40 1.16 17.34
C TYR A 61 15.32 -0.33 16.90
N CYS A 62 14.35 -0.71 16.06
CA CYS A 62 14.17 -2.09 15.57
C CYS A 62 14.85 -2.37 14.22
N ALA A 63 15.49 -1.39 13.60
CA ALA A 63 16.07 -1.52 12.27
C ALA A 63 17.47 -2.15 12.32
N SER A 64 17.74 -3.07 11.40
CA SER A 64 19.07 -3.66 11.22
C SER A 64 19.35 -3.86 9.73
N LEU A 65 20.32 -3.11 9.20
CA LEU A 65 20.78 -3.30 7.82
C LEU A 65 21.40 -4.68 7.58
N LYS A 66 21.88 -5.35 8.64
CA LYS A 66 22.38 -6.73 8.55
C LYS A 66 21.34 -7.70 8.03
N ASN A 67 20.04 -7.41 8.25
CA ASN A 67 18.96 -8.22 7.71
C ASN A 67 18.96 -8.26 6.17
N LEU A 68 19.61 -7.30 5.51
CA LEU A 68 19.59 -7.09 4.07
C LEU A 68 20.96 -7.32 3.41
N ASP A 69 21.96 -7.78 4.16
CA ASP A 69 23.34 -7.98 3.66
C ASP A 69 23.37 -8.86 2.41
N ALA A 70 22.53 -9.91 2.38
CA ALA A 70 22.44 -10.89 1.29
C ALA A 70 22.06 -10.26 -0.07
N ILE A 71 21.38 -9.11 -0.05
CA ILE A 71 20.90 -8.43 -1.27
C ILE A 71 21.49 -7.03 -1.44
N SER A 72 22.34 -6.57 -0.52
CA SER A 72 22.86 -5.20 -0.48
C SER A 72 23.59 -4.75 -1.75
N SER A 73 24.18 -5.69 -2.50
CA SER A 73 24.91 -5.45 -3.75
C SER A 73 24.09 -5.77 -5.02
N LYS A 74 22.83 -6.17 -4.89
CA LYS A 74 21.98 -6.51 -6.03
C LYS A 74 21.63 -5.25 -6.83
N PRO A 75 21.69 -5.30 -8.17
CA PRO A 75 21.44 -4.12 -9.01
C PRO A 75 19.98 -3.66 -8.98
N ASN A 76 19.05 -4.54 -8.60
CA ASN A 76 17.63 -4.27 -8.47
C ASN A 76 17.20 -3.94 -7.03
N TYR A 77 18.17 -3.61 -6.16
CA TYR A 77 17.93 -3.17 -4.79
C TYR A 77 18.56 -1.80 -4.54
N LYS A 78 17.82 -0.91 -3.88
CA LYS A 78 18.28 0.43 -3.49
C LYS A 78 17.86 0.72 -2.06
N PHE A 79 18.81 1.07 -1.19
CA PHE A 79 18.50 1.57 0.14
C PHE A 79 18.41 3.10 0.15
N LEU A 80 17.43 3.62 0.86
CA LEU A 80 17.14 5.04 1.06
C LEU A 80 16.98 5.28 2.56
N GLN A 81 17.89 6.05 3.15
CA GLN A 81 17.71 6.46 4.54
C GLN A 81 16.83 7.71 4.60
N GLY A 82 15.71 7.66 5.30
CA GLY A 82 14.79 8.79 5.40
C GLY A 82 13.61 8.52 6.34
N ASP A 83 12.90 9.59 6.69
CA ASP A 83 11.72 9.54 7.56
C ASP A 83 10.45 9.75 6.75
N ILE A 84 9.45 8.88 6.95
CA ILE A 84 8.13 9.02 6.33
C ILE A 84 7.38 10.26 6.82
N CYS A 85 7.80 10.84 7.95
CA CYS A 85 7.25 12.08 8.47
C CYS A 85 7.87 13.33 7.84
N ASP A 86 8.92 13.19 7.02
CA ASP A 86 9.50 14.30 6.26
C ASP A 86 8.73 14.46 4.94
N SER A 87 7.72 15.33 4.98
CA SER A 87 6.87 15.61 3.82
C SER A 87 7.62 16.10 2.58
N HIS A 88 8.73 16.84 2.75
CA HIS A 88 9.48 17.37 1.63
C HIS A 88 10.30 16.28 0.95
N PHE A 89 11.03 15.49 1.75
CA PHE A 89 11.76 14.34 1.27
C PHE A 89 10.85 13.34 0.57
N ILE A 90 9.71 13.00 1.18
CA ILE A 90 8.76 12.06 0.57
C ILE A 90 8.20 12.60 -0.74
N LYS A 91 7.80 13.87 -0.80
CA LYS A 91 7.32 14.46 -2.04
C LYS A 91 8.37 14.36 -3.16
N GLN A 92 9.60 14.77 -2.88
CA GLN A 92 10.70 14.71 -3.84
C GLN A 92 10.99 13.26 -4.27
N LEU A 93 10.93 12.30 -3.34
CA LEU A 93 11.13 10.89 -3.63
C LEU A 93 10.12 10.37 -4.66
N PHE A 94 8.84 10.70 -4.48
CA PHE A 94 7.79 10.28 -5.42
C PHE A 94 7.89 10.99 -6.77
N GLU A 95 8.31 12.26 -6.81
CA GLU A 95 8.53 13.01 -8.05
C GLU A 95 9.70 12.48 -8.88
N THR A 96 10.73 11.90 -8.24
CA THR A 96 11.99 11.54 -8.90
C THR A 96 12.10 10.04 -9.20
N GLU A 97 11.54 9.17 -8.36
CA GLU A 97 11.76 7.73 -8.45
C GLU A 97 10.68 6.94 -9.22
N ASN A 98 9.64 7.60 -9.76
CA ASN A 98 8.59 6.96 -10.58
C ASN A 98 8.03 5.68 -9.92
N ILE A 99 7.59 5.79 -8.67
CA ILE A 99 7.14 4.65 -7.87
C ILE A 99 5.81 4.10 -8.40
N ASP A 100 5.75 2.79 -8.66
CA ASP A 100 4.53 2.13 -9.16
C ASP A 100 3.74 1.48 -8.02
N VAL A 101 4.44 0.92 -7.03
CA VAL A 101 3.85 0.17 -5.92
C VAL A 101 4.48 0.59 -4.60
N VAL A 102 3.66 0.82 -3.58
CA VAL A 102 4.10 1.10 -2.21
C VAL A 102 3.70 -0.06 -1.30
N LEU A 103 4.66 -0.60 -0.54
CA LEU A 103 4.46 -1.53 0.57
C LEU A 103 4.85 -0.83 1.87
N HIS A 104 3.86 -0.42 2.66
CA HIS A 104 4.06 0.44 3.81
C HIS A 104 4.11 -0.36 5.12
N PHE A 105 5.33 -0.70 5.59
CA PHE A 105 5.56 -1.38 6.88
C PHE A 105 6.03 -0.43 8.00
N ALA A 106 6.62 0.72 7.65
CA ALA A 106 7.17 1.66 8.63
C ALA A 106 6.11 2.09 9.67
N ALA A 107 6.40 1.83 10.94
CA ALA A 107 5.57 2.20 12.08
C ALA A 107 6.40 2.18 13.37
N GLN A 108 5.93 2.89 14.40
CA GLN A 108 6.25 2.58 15.80
C GLN A 108 5.33 1.44 16.25
N THR A 109 5.90 0.36 16.80
CA THR A 109 5.17 -0.90 17.03
C THR A 109 5.22 -1.43 18.47
N HIS A 110 6.09 -0.88 19.33
CA HIS A 110 6.25 -1.43 20.68
C HIS A 110 5.06 -1.06 21.59
N VAL A 111 4.25 -2.05 21.94
CA VAL A 111 2.99 -1.86 22.70
C VAL A 111 3.23 -1.09 24.02
N ASP A 112 4.17 -1.52 24.87
CA ASP A 112 4.38 -0.85 26.17
C ASP A 112 4.86 0.60 26.03
N LEU A 113 5.79 0.87 25.11
CA LEU A 113 6.28 2.22 24.84
C LEU A 113 5.15 3.13 24.33
N SER A 114 4.12 2.58 23.69
CA SER A 114 2.98 3.35 23.20
C SER A 114 2.15 3.97 24.34
N PHE A 115 2.14 3.38 25.53
CA PHE A 115 1.52 3.99 26.72
C PHE A 115 2.36 5.13 27.29
N LEU A 116 3.69 5.07 27.13
CA LEU A 116 4.61 6.09 27.63
C LEU A 116 4.65 7.32 26.71
N ASP A 117 4.56 7.12 25.40
CA ASP A 117 4.61 8.19 24.40
C ASP A 117 3.65 7.93 23.23
N SER A 118 2.35 7.99 23.51
CA SER A 118 1.30 7.80 22.48
C SER A 118 1.36 8.85 21.37
N CYS A 119 1.84 10.07 21.65
CA CYS A 119 2.02 11.13 20.68
C CYS A 119 3.01 10.74 19.58
N LYS A 120 4.16 10.14 19.94
CA LYS A 120 5.12 9.64 18.95
C LYS A 120 4.51 8.57 18.04
N PHE A 121 3.70 7.67 18.58
CA PHE A 121 3.01 6.64 17.80
C PHE A 121 2.00 7.25 16.84
N ALA A 122 1.17 8.19 17.30
CA ALA A 122 0.25 8.92 16.44
C ALA A 122 0.98 9.69 15.32
N TYR A 123 2.09 10.36 15.66
CA TYR A 123 2.87 11.12 14.69
C TYR A 123 3.46 10.23 13.58
N VAL A 124 4.07 9.10 13.94
CA VAL A 124 4.65 8.21 12.93
C VAL A 124 3.56 7.43 12.19
N ASN A 125 2.66 6.78 12.92
CA ASN A 125 1.73 5.81 12.34
C ASN A 125 0.56 6.46 11.63
N ILE A 126 0.10 7.63 12.08
CA ILE A 126 -1.03 8.34 11.44
C ILE A 126 -0.49 9.40 10.48
N TYR A 127 0.30 10.34 11.00
CA TYR A 127 0.76 11.47 10.20
C TYR A 127 1.79 11.05 9.12
N GLY A 128 2.73 10.15 9.45
CA GLY A 128 3.63 9.56 8.45
C GLY A 128 2.89 8.78 7.35
N THR A 129 1.88 7.97 7.71
CA THR A 129 1.03 7.29 6.72
C THR A 129 0.25 8.29 5.85
N HIS A 130 -0.26 9.37 6.44
CA HIS A 130 -0.95 10.43 5.69
C HIS A 130 -0.04 11.10 4.66
N ILE A 131 1.21 11.42 5.02
CA ILE A 131 2.20 11.97 4.09
C ILE A 131 2.42 11.03 2.90
N LEU A 132 2.68 9.75 3.19
CA LEU A 132 2.89 8.74 2.14
C LEU A 132 1.67 8.56 1.24
N LEU A 133 0.45 8.55 1.80
CA LEU A 133 -0.79 8.42 1.03
C LEU A 133 -1.00 9.61 0.08
N ASN A 134 -0.77 10.84 0.55
CA ASN A 134 -0.87 12.02 -0.32
C ASN A 134 0.15 11.96 -1.46
N ALA A 135 1.42 11.71 -1.15
CA ALA A 135 2.47 11.64 -2.17
C ALA A 135 2.20 10.52 -3.20
N ALA A 136 1.77 9.34 -2.72
CA ALA A 136 1.40 8.23 -3.60
C ALA A 136 0.19 8.56 -4.47
N TYR A 137 -0.82 9.25 -3.92
CA TYR A 137 -2.00 9.68 -4.65
C TYR A 137 -1.66 10.71 -5.73
N GLU A 138 -0.88 11.74 -5.38
CA GLU A 138 -0.42 12.79 -6.30
C GLU A 138 0.44 12.23 -7.44
N ALA A 139 1.34 11.30 -7.12
CA ALA A 139 2.21 10.63 -8.09
C ALA A 139 1.49 9.57 -8.94
N GLY A 140 0.21 9.27 -8.66
CA GLY A 140 -0.55 8.30 -9.44
C GLY A 140 -0.10 6.85 -9.27
N VAL A 141 0.41 6.49 -8.10
CA VAL A 141 0.82 5.11 -7.74
C VAL A 141 -0.26 4.10 -8.11
N GLU A 142 0.13 2.97 -8.70
CA GLU A 142 -0.79 1.94 -9.16
C GLU A 142 -1.39 1.17 -7.98
N LYS A 143 -0.59 0.91 -6.94
CA LYS A 143 -0.99 0.10 -5.79
C LYS A 143 -0.30 0.57 -4.50
N PHE A 144 -1.09 0.78 -3.45
CA PHE A 144 -0.62 1.06 -2.11
C PHE A 144 -1.10 -0.06 -1.18
N ILE A 145 -0.17 -0.79 -0.56
CA ILE A 145 -0.44 -1.85 0.40
C ILE A 145 -0.03 -1.36 1.77
N TYR A 146 -1.02 -1.24 2.66
CA TYR A 146 -0.82 -0.93 4.07
C TYR A 146 -0.74 -2.22 4.87
N ILE A 147 0.33 -2.38 5.66
CA ILE A 147 0.49 -3.54 6.54
C ILE A 147 -0.04 -3.15 7.90
N SER A 148 -1.10 -3.82 8.35
CA SER A 148 -1.75 -3.55 9.63
C SER A 148 -1.40 -4.63 10.66
N THR A 149 -2.24 -4.77 11.68
CA THR A 149 -2.13 -5.76 12.76
C THR A 149 -3.53 -6.24 13.13
N ASP A 150 -3.62 -7.46 13.65
CA ASP A 150 -4.82 -8.01 14.28
C ASP A 150 -5.20 -7.29 15.58
N GLU A 151 -4.25 -6.67 16.30
CA GLU A 151 -4.50 -5.92 17.54
C GLU A 151 -5.54 -4.79 17.38
N VAL A 152 -5.78 -4.33 16.15
CA VAL A 152 -6.84 -3.34 15.85
C VAL A 152 -8.25 -3.86 16.15
N TYR A 153 -8.45 -5.18 16.24
CA TYR A 153 -9.72 -5.81 16.61
C TYR A 153 -9.85 -6.06 18.12
N GLY A 154 -8.77 -5.86 18.89
CA GLY A 154 -8.70 -6.16 20.32
C GLY A 154 -8.10 -7.54 20.61
N GLY A 155 -8.16 -7.96 21.88
CA GLY A 155 -7.46 -9.16 22.39
C GLY A 155 -8.40 -10.23 22.94
N SER A 156 -9.37 -10.68 22.14
CA SER A 156 -10.21 -11.83 22.54
C SER A 156 -9.59 -13.13 22.05
N LEU A 157 -9.27 -14.06 22.97
CA LEU A 157 -8.78 -15.40 22.63
C LEU A 157 -9.91 -16.34 22.18
N ASP A 158 -11.16 -15.99 22.49
CA ASP A 158 -12.33 -16.83 22.27
C ASP A 158 -13.15 -16.40 21.04
N GLN A 159 -12.67 -15.41 20.29
CA GLN A 159 -13.38 -14.86 19.14
C GLN A 159 -12.48 -14.83 17.91
N GLU A 160 -12.98 -15.41 16.82
CA GLU A 160 -12.39 -15.23 15.50
C GLU A 160 -12.86 -13.88 14.92
N PHE A 161 -11.93 -13.15 14.31
CA PHE A 161 -12.20 -11.87 13.67
C PHE A 161 -11.99 -11.97 12.15
N ASP A 162 -12.85 -11.29 11.40
CA ASP A 162 -12.72 -11.10 9.96
C ASP A 162 -12.59 -9.61 9.60
N GLU A 163 -12.46 -9.29 8.31
CA GLU A 163 -12.34 -7.91 7.83
C GLU A 163 -13.56 -7.03 8.13
N THR A 164 -14.72 -7.63 8.45
CA THR A 164 -15.97 -6.92 8.75
C THR A 164 -16.17 -6.67 10.24
N SER A 165 -15.36 -7.32 11.08
CA SER A 165 -15.43 -7.21 12.52
C SER A 165 -15.13 -5.80 13.01
N PRO A 166 -15.78 -5.32 14.09
CA PRO A 166 -15.55 -3.98 14.59
C PRO A 166 -14.13 -3.81 15.13
N LYS A 167 -13.50 -2.69 14.79
CA LYS A 167 -12.20 -2.29 15.34
C LYS A 167 -12.38 -1.91 16.82
N GLN A 168 -11.62 -2.55 17.71
CA GLN A 168 -11.66 -2.32 19.16
C GLN A 168 -10.23 -2.32 19.74
N PRO A 169 -9.37 -1.39 19.31
CA PRO A 169 -7.98 -1.34 19.76
C PRO A 169 -7.93 -1.07 21.28
N THR A 170 -7.07 -1.81 21.98
CA THR A 170 -6.94 -1.76 23.46
C THR A 170 -5.69 -1.03 23.94
N ASN A 171 -4.84 -0.55 23.02
CA ASN A 171 -3.62 0.19 23.32
C ASN A 171 -3.37 1.33 22.30
N PRO A 172 -2.51 2.32 22.64
CA PRO A 172 -2.23 3.44 21.74
C PRO A 172 -1.59 3.06 20.40
N TYR A 173 -0.75 2.02 20.37
CA TYR A 173 -0.20 1.49 19.12
C TYR A 173 -1.32 1.00 18.19
N ALA A 174 -2.16 0.06 18.64
CA ALA A 174 -3.28 -0.47 17.87
C ALA A 174 -4.26 0.63 17.46
N SER A 175 -4.50 1.61 18.34
CA SER A 175 -5.36 2.77 18.05
C SER A 175 -4.80 3.61 16.90
N SER A 176 -3.49 3.85 16.90
CA SER A 176 -2.82 4.59 15.82
C SER A 176 -2.85 3.83 14.48
N LYS A 177 -2.71 2.49 14.50
CA LYS A 177 -2.83 1.64 13.31
C LYS A 177 -4.26 1.63 12.76
N ALA A 178 -5.27 1.51 13.60
CA ALA A 178 -6.67 1.58 13.21
C ALA A 178 -7.05 2.96 12.62
N ALA A 179 -6.51 4.04 13.19
CA ALA A 179 -6.69 5.39 12.65
C ALA A 179 -6.05 5.52 11.25
N ALA A 180 -4.83 5.02 11.07
CA ALA A 180 -4.14 5.01 9.78
C ALA A 180 -4.89 4.18 8.72
N GLU A 181 -5.47 3.02 9.09
CA GLU A 181 -6.34 2.26 8.19
C GLU A 181 -7.53 3.10 7.68
N SER A 182 -8.14 3.90 8.56
CA SER A 182 -9.26 4.78 8.18
C SER A 182 -8.84 5.81 7.13
N PHE A 183 -7.63 6.36 7.24
CA PHE A 183 -7.06 7.22 6.19
C PHE A 183 -6.87 6.44 4.88
N VAL A 184 -6.25 5.25 4.91
CA VAL A 184 -6.04 4.42 3.71
C VAL A 184 -7.37 4.14 3.00
N LEU A 185 -8.41 3.76 3.75
CA LEU A 185 -9.75 3.51 3.23
C LEU A 185 -10.38 4.77 2.62
N SER A 186 -10.22 5.94 3.25
CA SER A 186 -10.74 7.20 2.70
C SER A 186 -10.10 7.56 1.35
N PHE A 187 -8.78 7.34 1.21
CA PHE A 187 -8.06 7.54 -0.05
C PHE A 187 -8.49 6.54 -1.12
N TRP A 188 -8.75 5.29 -0.72
CA TRP A 188 -9.27 4.27 -1.63
C TRP A 188 -10.63 4.64 -2.20
N GLU A 189 -11.58 5.11 -1.38
CA GLU A 189 -12.87 5.58 -1.88
C GLU A 189 -12.70 6.74 -2.87
N ARG A 190 -11.80 7.69 -2.58
CA ARG A 190 -11.49 8.78 -3.50
C ARG A 190 -10.87 8.29 -4.82
N TYR A 191 -10.04 7.26 -4.77
CA TYR A 191 -9.39 6.67 -5.94
C TYR A 191 -10.39 5.95 -6.86
N LYS A 192 -11.36 5.22 -6.29
CA LYS A 192 -12.45 4.59 -7.05
C LYS A 192 -13.23 5.61 -7.89
N VAL A 193 -13.52 6.78 -7.30
CA VAL A 193 -14.23 7.86 -7.99
C VAL A 193 -13.43 8.37 -9.19
N ARG A 194 -12.10 8.55 -9.05
CA ARG A 194 -11.24 8.98 -10.18
C ARG A 194 -11.30 8.00 -11.35
N ARG A 195 -11.17 6.70 -11.08
CA ARG A 195 -11.20 5.68 -12.14
C ARG A 195 -12.58 5.51 -12.79
N ARG A 196 -13.68 5.71 -12.05
CA ARG A 196 -15.03 5.76 -12.63
C ARG A 196 -15.20 6.94 -13.59
N GLY A 197 -14.55 8.07 -13.31
CA GLY A 197 -14.53 9.23 -14.20
C GLY A 197 -13.71 9.01 -15.47
N GLU A 198 -12.60 8.27 -15.39
CA GLU A 198 -11.73 7.96 -16.54
C GLU A 198 -12.31 6.87 -17.47
N SER A 199 -13.23 6.04 -16.96
CA SER A 199 -13.95 5.02 -17.76
C SER A 199 -15.28 5.52 -18.34
N GLN A 200 -15.69 6.75 -18.02
CA GLN A 200 -16.87 7.38 -18.62
C GLN A 200 -16.41 8.51 -19.55
N GLY A 201 -15.86 8.13 -20.70
CA GLY A 201 -15.88 9.01 -21.87
C GLY A 201 -17.30 9.53 -22.05
N TYR A 202 -17.41 10.85 -22.12
CA TYR A 202 -18.65 11.60 -22.29
C TYR A 202 -19.39 11.07 -23.54
N ILE A 203 -20.34 10.14 -23.37
CA ILE A 203 -21.34 9.87 -24.39
C ILE A 203 -22.38 10.97 -24.20
N SER A 204 -22.38 11.93 -25.12
CA SER A 204 -23.41 12.95 -25.19
C SER A 204 -24.78 12.28 -25.25
N THR A 205 -25.70 12.71 -24.40
CA THR A 205 -27.11 12.34 -24.51
C THR A 205 -27.73 13.10 -25.68
N GLY A 206 -27.42 12.64 -26.89
CA GLY A 206 -28.21 12.94 -28.08
C GLY A 206 -29.50 12.13 -28.03
N SER A 207 -30.62 12.79 -27.79
CA SER A 207 -31.96 12.23 -27.97
C SER A 207 -32.09 11.65 -29.37
N LEU A 208 -32.43 10.36 -29.50
CA LEU A 208 -33.17 9.81 -30.64
C LEU A 208 -33.73 8.44 -30.24
N SER A 209 -35.02 8.30 -30.51
CA SER A 209 -35.89 7.17 -30.23
C SER A 209 -35.58 5.91 -31.05
N SER A 210 -35.94 4.76 -30.47
CA SER A 210 -36.24 3.46 -31.08
C SER A 210 -35.09 2.64 -31.71
N ILE A 211 -34.90 1.40 -31.23
CA ILE A 211 -35.09 0.13 -31.96
C ILE A 211 -34.69 -1.08 -31.07
N GLN A 212 -35.46 -2.15 -31.20
CA GLN A 212 -35.46 -3.42 -30.47
C GLN A 212 -34.34 -4.42 -30.86
N ARG A 213 -34.11 -5.35 -29.90
CA ARG A 213 -33.70 -6.78 -30.02
C ARG A 213 -32.21 -7.12 -30.26
N GLY A 214 -31.68 -8.01 -29.41
CA GLY A 214 -30.61 -8.95 -29.79
C GLY A 214 -29.66 -9.46 -28.70
N THR A 215 -30.05 -10.56 -28.04
CA THR A 215 -29.24 -11.72 -27.58
C THR A 215 -27.97 -11.60 -26.71
N CYS A 216 -28.04 -12.36 -25.60
CA CYS A 216 -27.09 -13.37 -25.09
C CYS A 216 -25.69 -12.94 -24.57
N GLY A 217 -25.39 -13.36 -23.33
CA GLY A 217 -24.02 -13.65 -22.90
C GLY A 217 -23.70 -13.28 -21.45
N ASN A 218 -23.75 -14.29 -20.57
CA ASN A 218 -23.01 -14.47 -19.30
C ASN A 218 -22.73 -13.25 -18.40
N GLU A 219 -23.40 -13.22 -17.24
CA GLU A 219 -22.97 -12.41 -16.10
C GLU A 219 -21.83 -13.09 -15.34
N ALA A 220 -20.72 -12.37 -15.29
CA ALA A 220 -19.57 -12.56 -14.44
C ALA A 220 -19.90 -12.26 -12.96
N SER A 221 -19.14 -12.84 -12.04
CA SER A 221 -18.98 -12.32 -10.68
C SER A 221 -17.65 -12.77 -10.08
N HIS A 222 -16.58 -12.04 -10.41
CA HIS A 222 -15.33 -12.00 -9.66
C HIS A 222 -15.37 -10.83 -8.69
N SER A 223 -14.98 -11.06 -7.44
CA SER A 223 -14.69 -9.99 -6.47
C SER A 223 -13.44 -10.38 -5.70
N HIS A 224 -12.41 -9.51 -5.73
CA HIS A 224 -11.57 -9.05 -4.62
C HIS A 224 -10.32 -8.31 -5.13
N MET A 225 -10.00 -7.12 -4.58
CA MET A 225 -8.62 -6.73 -4.20
C MET A 225 -8.57 -5.42 -3.36
N LEU A 226 -8.42 -5.58 -2.05
CA LEU A 226 -7.54 -4.84 -1.14
C LEU A 226 -7.03 -5.95 -0.20
N SER A 227 -5.73 -6.14 -0.09
CA SER A 227 -5.17 -7.02 0.94
C SER A 227 -4.51 -6.14 1.99
N SER A 228 -5.11 -6.04 3.17
CA SER A 228 -4.31 -5.90 4.38
C SER A 228 -3.55 -7.22 4.51
N VAL A 229 -2.23 -7.19 4.38
CA VAL A 229 -1.44 -8.29 4.95
C VAL A 229 -1.42 -8.00 6.43
N LYS A 230 -2.17 -8.81 7.20
CA LYS A 230 -2.10 -8.87 8.66
C LYS A 230 -1.09 -9.94 9.02
#